data_AF-A0AAU6CPA9-F1
#
_entry.id   AF-A0AAU6CPA9-F1
#
_cell.length_a   1.000
_cell.length_b   1.000
_cell.length_c   1.000
_cell.angle_alpha   90.00
_cell.angle_beta   90.00
_cell.angle_gamma   90.00
#
_symmetry.space_group_name_H-M   'P 1'
#
loop_
_entity.id
_entity.type
_entity.pdbx_description
1 polymer ?
#
loop_
_entity_poly.entity_id
_entity_poly.type
_entity_poly.pdbx_seq_one_letter_code
_entity_poly.pdbx_strand_id
1 'polypeptide(L)' 'MAGVVVPAVALTVRRIHDTGRSGWFLLLAIIPLVGPIVMLVLTCIEGDPHPNAYGPSPKYVPAHL' A
#
# COMPACT_ATOMS: atom_id res chain seq x y z
N MET A 1 9.36 20.78 -5.40
CA MET A 1 8.14 20.18 -4.82
C MET A 1 7.51 19.09 -5.71
N ALA A 2 7.33 19.30 -7.02
CA ALA A 2 6.68 18.31 -7.90
C ALA A 2 7.39 16.94 -8.01
N GLY A 3 8.72 16.90 -7.92
CA GLY A 3 9.50 15.66 -8.07
C GLY A 3 9.23 14.58 -7.02
N VAL A 4 8.65 14.93 -5.87
CA VAL A 4 8.39 13.99 -4.77
C VAL A 4 6.98 13.40 -4.84
N VAL A 5 6.05 14.05 -5.55
CA VAL A 5 4.63 13.67 -5.56
C VAL A 5 4.44 12.32 -6.27
N VAL A 6 5.04 12.15 -7.45
CA VAL A 6 4.95 10.91 -8.23
C VAL A 6 5.49 9.70 -7.44
N PRO A 7 6.71 9.72 -6.88
CA PRO A 7 7.21 8.58 -6.10
C PRO A 7 6.41 8.38 -4.81
N ALA A 8 5.92 9.44 -4.14
CA ALA A 8 5.09 9.30 -2.94
C ALA A 8 3.77 8.56 -3.24
N VAL A 9 3.08 8.93 -4.33
CA VAL A 9 1.86 8.26 -4.77
C VAL A 9 2.15 6.81 -5.15
N ALA A 10 3.20 6.55 -5.92
CA ALA A 10 3.58 5.19 -6.35
C ALA A 10 3.90 4.27 -5.15
N LEU A 11 4.66 4.76 -4.16
CA LEU A 11 4.97 4.01 -2.94
C LEU A 11 3.73 3.73 -2.09
N THR A 12 2.81 4.69 -2.00
CA THR A 12 1.58 4.51 -1.23
C THR A 12 0.66 3.48 -1.88
N VAL A 13 0.50 3.52 -3.21
CA VAL A 13 -0.25 2.50 -3.96
C VAL A 13 0.37 1.12 -3.76
N ARG A 14 1.70 1.00 -3.82
CA ARG A 14 2.39 -0.28 -3.55
C ARG A 14 2.11 -0.79 -2.15
N ARG A 15 2.13 0.07 -1.13
CA ARG A 15 1.80 -0.33 0.25
C ARG A 15 0.37 -0.80 0.42
N ILE A 16 -0.57 -0.17 -0.27
CA ILE A 16 -1.98 -0.61 -0.26
C ILE A 16 -2.10 -1.99 -0.93
N HIS A 17 -1.42 -2.21 -2.06
CA HIS A 17 -1.37 -3.50 -2.75
C HIS A 17 -0.73 -4.62 -1.92
N ASP A 18 0.29 -4.30 -1.11
CA ASP A 18 0.91 -5.28 -0.19
C ASP A 18 -0.16 -5.87 0.77
N THR A 19 -1.22 -5.13 1.10
CA THR A 19 -2.34 -5.61 1.94
C THR A 19 -3.50 -6.26 1.17
N GLY A 20 -3.32 -6.56 -0.12
CA GLY A 20 -4.35 -7.20 -0.96
C GLY A 20 -5.48 -6.27 -1.40
N ARG A 21 -5.35 -4.95 -1.19
CA ARG A 21 -6.37 -3.95 -1.53
C ARG A 21 -6.02 -3.20 -2.81
N SER A 22 -7.02 -2.63 -3.47
CA SER A 22 -6.82 -1.83 -4.66
C SER A 22 -6.20 -0.46 -4.36
N GLY A 23 -5.30 0.01 -5.22
CA GLY A 23 -4.74 1.37 -5.17
C GLY A 23 -5.79 2.49 -5.17
N TRP A 24 -7.03 2.22 -5.61
CA TRP A 24 -8.15 3.16 -5.50
C TRP A 24 -8.47 3.59 -4.06
N PHE A 25 -8.07 2.81 -3.05
CA PHE A 25 -8.21 3.21 -1.65
C PHE A 25 -7.44 4.49 -1.34
N LEU A 26 -6.41 4.86 -2.12
CA LEU A 26 -5.71 6.13 -1.98
C LEU A 26 -6.65 7.34 -2.09
N LEU A 27 -7.74 7.24 -2.86
CA LEU A 27 -8.73 8.32 -2.99
C LEU A 27 -9.42 8.65 -1.66
N LEU A 28 -9.46 7.71 -0.71
CA LEU A 28 -10.00 7.97 0.62
C LEU A 28 -9.20 9.06 1.35
N ALA A 29 -7.92 9.25 1.03
CA ALA A 29 -7.09 10.31 1.58
C ALA A 29 -7.61 11.73 1.27
N ILE A 30 -8.47 11.87 0.25
CA ILE A 30 -9.11 13.15 -0.12
C ILE A 30 -10.23 13.52 0.86
N ILE A 31 -10.79 12.55 1.59
CA ILE A 31 -11.83 12.79 2.58
C ILE A 31 -11.20 13.43 3.81
N PRO A 32 -11.60 14.65 4.21
CA PRO A 32 -11.02 15.31 5.38
C PRO A 32 -11.32 14.52 6.65
N LEU A 33 -10.39 14.56 7.61
CA LEU A 33 -10.43 13.89 8.91
C LEU A 33 -10.40 12.36 8.85
N VAL A 34 -11.34 11.72 8.17
CA VAL A 34 -11.45 10.25 8.08
C VAL A 34 -10.39 9.66 7.15
N GLY A 35 -10.10 10.31 6.03
CA GLY A 35 -9.14 9.84 5.03
C GLY A 35 -7.74 9.58 5.59
N PRO A 36 -7.12 10.56 6.27
CA PRO A 36 -5.82 10.38 6.91
C PRO A 36 -5.80 9.26 7.95
N ILE A 37 -6.88 9.08 8.73
CA ILE A 37 -6.99 8.00 9.72
C ILE A 37 -7.00 6.64 9.00
N VAL A 38 -7.80 6.50 7.95
CA VAL A 38 -7.85 5.26 7.15
C VAL A 38 -6.49 4.98 6.51
N MET A 39 -5.83 5.99 5.94
CA MET A 39 -4.49 5.82 5.36
C MET A 39 -3.45 5.41 6.42
N LEU A 40 -3.50 6.01 7.61
CA LEU A 40 -2.62 5.61 8.72
C LEU A 40 -2.82 4.14 9.08
N VAL A 41 -4.07 3.71 9.25
CA VAL A 41 -4.39 2.32 9.56
C VAL A 41 -3.92 1.39 8.45
N LEU A 42 -4.25 1.67 7.18
CA LEU A 42 -3.87 0.83 6.04
C LEU A 42 -2.36 0.75 5.82
N THR A 43 -1.61 1.81 6.12
CA THR A 43 -0.15 1.82 5.97
C THR A 43 0.58 1.20 7.15
N CYS A 44 -0.08 1.04 8.31
CA CYS A 44 0.46 0.36 9.49
C CYS A 44 0.05 -1.12 9.59
N ILE A 45 -0.93 -1.57 8.81
CA ILE A 45 -1.31 -2.99 8.74
C ILE A 45 -0.21 -3.80 8.05
N GLU A 46 0.04 -4.99 8.56
CA GLU A 46 0.96 -5.94 7.93
C GLU A 46 0.45 -6.37 6.54
N GLY A 47 1.36 -6.51 5.57
CA GLY A 47 1.03 -7.03 4.25
C GLY A 47 0.49 -8.46 4.31
N ASP A 48 -0.23 -8.87 3.27
CA ASP A 48 -0.80 -10.21 3.18
C ASP A 48 0.33 -11.26 3.19
N PRO A 49 0.30 -12.25 4.12
CA PRO A 49 1.29 -13.31 4.13
C PRO A 49 1.14 -14.29 2.97
N HIS A 50 -0.03 -14.33 2.33
CA HIS A 50 -0.28 -15.19 1.17
C HIS A 50 -0.08 -14.41 -0.14
N PRO A 51 0.16 -15.11 -1.26
CA PRO A 51 0.10 -14.48 -2.58
C PRO A 51 -1.27 -13.86 -2.81
N ASN A 52 -1.29 -12.59 -3.20
CA ASN A 52 -2.51 -11.86 -3.54
C ASN A 52 -2.51 -11.48 -5.04
N ALA A 53 -3.52 -10.72 -5.48
CA ALA A 53 -3.66 -10.30 -6.88
C ALA A 53 -2.48 -9.45 -7.41
N TYR A 54 -1.60 -8.98 -6.52
CA TYR A 54 -0.43 -8.15 -6.82
C TYR A 54 0.89 -8.93 -6.75
N GLY A 55 0.82 -10.24 -6.48
CA GLY A 55 1.97 -11.14 -6.46
C GLY A 55 2.28 -11.73 -5.08
N PRO A 56 3.34 -12.55 -4.99
CA PRO A 56 3.78 -13.14 -3.72
C PRO A 56 4.49 -12.10 -2.85
N SER A 57 4.29 -12.20 -1.54
CA SER A 57 4.98 -11.35 -0.58
C SER A 57 6.48 -11.70 -0.50
N PRO A 58 7.40 -10.73 -0.69
CA PRO A 58 8.84 -10.97 -0.67
C PRO A 58 9.36 -11.40 0.71
N LYS A 59 8.56 -11.22 1.77
CA LYS A 59 8.90 -11.64 3.14
C LYS A 59 8.83 -13.16 3.31
N TYR A 60 7.97 -13.84 2.54
CA TYR A 60 7.69 -15.27 2.69
C TYR A 60 8.14 -16.10 1.48
N VAL A 61 8.66 -15.46 0.43
CA VAL A 61 9.38 -16.15 -0.66
C VAL A 61 10.75 -16.58 -0.10
N PRO A 62 11.14 -17.87 -0.17
CA PRO A 62 12.45 -18.32 0.30
C PRO A 62 13.55 -17.62 -0.50
N ALA A 63 14.46 -16.94 0.21
CA ALA A 63 15.54 -16.13 -0.36
C ALA A 63 16.68 -16.95 -1.04
N HIS A 64 16.41 -18.16 -1.51
CA HIS A 64 17.43 -19.06 -2.04
C HIS A 64 16.94 -19.87 -3.25
N LEU A 65 17.13 -19.29 -4.42
CA LEU A 65 17.79 -19.92 -5.57
C LEU A 65 18.86 -18.96 -6.08
#